data_AF-A0A482WMV8-F1
#
_entry.id   AF-A0A482WMV8-F1
#
_cell.length_a   1.000
_cell.length_b   1.000
_cell.length_c   1.000
_cell.angle_alpha   90.00
_cell.angle_beta   90.00
_cell.angle_gamma   90.00
#
_symmetry.space_group_name_H-M   'P 1'
#
loop_
_entity.id
_entity.type
_entity.pdbx_description
1 polymer ?
#
loop_
_entity_poly.entity_id
_entity_poly.type
_entity_poly.pdbx_seq_one_letter_code
_entity_poly.pdbx_strand_id
1 'polypeptide(L)' 'MKFLHGSNSKAAAGARCDYAIYFGATSDNYAVIPEMAAKAAGLKMYLNETFNTLRLKDLTEWIKVEL' A
#
# COMPACT_ATOMS: atom_id res chain seq x y z
N MET A 1 2.52 -10.93 -7.08
CA MET A 1 2.41 -9.47 -6.91
C MET A 1 3.66 -9.01 -6.17
N LYS A 2 4.60 -8.36 -6.85
CA LYS A 2 5.88 -7.96 -6.24
C LYS A 2 5.62 -6.65 -5.49
N PHE A 3 5.67 -6.69 -4.17
CA PHE A 3 5.58 -5.50 -3.33
C PHE A 3 6.83 -4.65 -3.55
N LEU A 4 6.74 -3.74 -4.50
CA LEU A 4 7.81 -2.80 -4.78
C LEU A 4 7.76 -1.72 -3.69
N HIS A 5 8.60 -1.87 -2.68
CA HIS A 5 9.13 -0.73 -1.91
C HIS A 5 10.09 0.13 -2.77
N GLY A 6 9.91 0.10 -4.09
CA GLY A 6 10.88 0.53 -5.08
C GLY A 6 10.51 1.89 -5.66
N SER A 7 11.51 2.78 -5.74
CA SER A 7 11.40 4.08 -6.41
C SER A 7 10.70 3.95 -7.77
N ASN A 8 9.73 4.84 -8.02
CA ASN A 8 8.90 4.88 -9.23
C ASN A 8 9.74 4.86 -10.53
N SER A 9 10.96 5.41 -10.48
CA SER A 9 11.91 5.42 -11.60
C SER A 9 12.35 4.02 -12.07
N LYS A 10 12.49 3.05 -11.15
CA LYS A 10 12.85 1.67 -11.51
C LYS A 10 11.68 0.90 -12.11
N ALA A 11 10.47 1.16 -11.62
CA ALA A 11 9.25 0.60 -12.19
C ALA A 11 9.04 1.12 -13.62
N ALA A 12 9.20 2.43 -13.83
CA ALA A 12 9.12 3.07 -15.14
C ALA A 12 10.13 2.49 -16.14
N ALA A 13 11.41 2.39 -15.75
CA ALA A 13 12.48 1.93 -16.63
C ALA A 13 12.28 0.48 -17.13
N GLY A 14 11.59 -0.37 -16.37
CA GLY A 14 11.35 -1.77 -16.70
C GLY A 14 9.97 -2.08 -17.27
N ALA A 15 9.08 -1.10 -17.39
CA ALA A 15 7.70 -1.33 -17.80
C ALA A 15 7.60 -1.75 -19.27
N ARG A 16 6.76 -2.75 -19.54
CA ARG A 16 6.40 -3.19 -20.92
C ARG A 16 4.97 -2.80 -21.31
N CYS A 17 4.22 -2.29 -20.35
CA CYS A 17 2.84 -1.86 -20.45
C CYS A 17 2.59 -0.79 -19.37
N ASP A 18 1.43 -0.14 -19.43
CA ASP A 18 1.00 0.79 -18.38
C ASP A 18 0.98 0.07 -17.03
N TYR A 19 1.46 0.79 -16.02
CA TYR A 19 1.55 0.28 -14.67
C TYR A 19 1.09 1.35 -13.69
N ALA A 20 0.63 0.89 -12.53
CA ALA A 20 0.37 1.75 -11.40
C ALA A 20 0.78 1.06 -10.11
N ILE A 21 1.03 1.86 -9.07
CA ILE A 21 1.47 1.36 -7.77
C ILE A 21 0.27 1.33 -6.81
N TYR A 22 0.13 0.21 -6.10
CA TYR A 22 -0.75 0.09 -4.95
C TYR A 22 0.08 0.02 -3.69
N PHE A 23 -0.29 0.78 -2.66
CA PHE A 23 0.29 0.62 -1.35
C PHE A 23 -0.45 -0.45 -0.55
N GLY A 24 0.28 -1.19 0.27
CA GLY A 24 -0.29 -2.10 1.25
C GLY A 24 -0.52 -1.37 2.56
N ALA A 25 -1.72 -1.46 3.09
CA ALA A 25 -2.05 -0.97 4.42
C ALA A 25 -1.42 -1.86 5.50
N THR A 26 -0.69 -1.26 6.43
CA THR A 26 -0.11 -1.93 7.60
C THR A 26 -0.37 -1.11 8.87
N SER A 27 -0.11 -1.69 10.04
CA SER A 27 -0.32 -1.03 11.34
C SER A 27 0.59 0.19 11.56
N ASP A 28 1.72 0.23 10.86
CA ASP A 28 2.82 1.19 11.06
C ASP A 28 2.90 2.28 10.00
N ASN A 29 2.17 2.18 8.88
CA ASN A 29 2.30 3.13 7.77
C ASN A 29 1.09 4.09 7.59
N TYR A 30 0.05 3.97 8.43
CA TYR A 30 -1.14 4.83 8.38
C TYR A 30 -0.80 6.32 8.25
N ALA A 31 0.15 6.82 9.07
CA ALA A 31 0.48 8.25 9.11
C ALA A 31 1.24 8.74 7.86
N VAL A 32 1.90 7.84 7.12
CA VAL A 32 2.79 8.20 6.00
C VAL A 32 2.08 8.04 4.65
N ILE A 33 1.14 7.10 4.54
CA ILE A 33 0.43 6.82 3.28
C ILE A 33 -0.32 8.03 2.69
N PRO A 34 -0.97 8.92 3.47
CA PRO A 34 -1.63 10.10 2.93
C PRO A 34 -0.69 10.98 2.09
N GLU A 35 0.56 11.15 2.50
CA GLU A 35 1.57 11.92 1.76
C GLU A 35 1.95 11.30 0.41
N MET A 36 1.72 9.99 0.28
CA MET A 36 2.07 9.21 -0.90
C MET A 36 0.87 8.98 -1.83
N ALA A 37 -0.34 9.44 -1.46
CA ALA A 37 -1.58 9.19 -2.18
C ALA A 37 -1.51 9.61 -3.65
N ALA A 38 -0.91 10.76 -3.95
CA ALA A 38 -0.76 11.26 -5.32
C ALA A 38 0.12 10.37 -6.24
N LYS A 39 0.87 9.42 -5.68
CA LYS A 39 1.79 8.54 -6.41
C LYS A 39 1.26 7.11 -6.54
N ALA A 40 0.07 6.83 -6.02
CA ALA A 40 -0.55 5.51 -6.06
C ALA A 40 -1.88 5.52 -6.80
N ALA A 41 -2.21 4.39 -7.41
CA ALA A 41 -3.56 4.13 -7.91
C ALA A 41 -4.53 3.76 -6.78
N GLY A 42 -4.01 3.37 -5.61
CA GLY A 42 -4.85 3.11 -4.45
C GLY A 42 -4.14 2.42 -3.30
N LEU A 43 -4.93 2.15 -2.28
CA LEU A 43 -4.53 1.45 -1.06
C LEU A 43 -5.20 0.08 -1.00
N LYS A 44 -4.42 -0.96 -0.70
CA LYS A 44 -4.90 -2.33 -0.57
C LYS A 44 -4.79 -2.80 0.88
N MET A 45 -5.92 -3.21 1.45
CA MET A 45 -6.02 -3.78 2.79
C MET A 45 -6.30 -5.28 2.71
N TYR A 46 -5.54 -6.09 3.44
CA TYR A 46 -5.77 -7.53 3.53
C TYR A 46 -6.47 -7.85 4.85
N LEU A 47 -7.78 -8.06 4.81
CA LEU A 47 -8.60 -8.21 6.02
C LEU A 47 -8.79 -9.67 6.46
N ASN A 48 -8.64 -10.60 5.51
CA ASN A 48 -8.77 -12.03 5.75
C ASN A 48 -7.43 -12.69 6.04
N GLU A 49 -7.47 -13.91 6.58
CA GLU A 49 -6.27 -14.75 6.66
C GLU A 49 -5.66 -14.92 5.28
N THR A 50 -4.38 -14.55 5.20
CA THR A 50 -3.54 -14.74 4.03
C THR A 50 -2.37 -15.61 4.47
N PHE A 51 -1.72 -16.29 3.54
CA PHE A 51 -0.54 -17.12 3.82
C PHE A 51 0.71 -16.31 4.26
N ASN A 52 0.56 -15.01 4.54
CA ASN A 52 1.67 -14.12 4.82
C ASN A 52 1.33 -13.10 5.93
N THR A 53 2.32 -12.30 6.30
CA THR A 53 2.24 -11.30 7.38
C THR A 53 1.55 -10.00 6.99
N LEU A 54 0.91 -9.93 5.81
CA LEU A 54 0.29 -8.70 5.32
C LEU A 54 -1.15 -8.52 5.79
N ARG A 55 -1.72 -9.50 6.49
CA ARG A 55 -3.04 -9.36 7.10
C ARG A 55 -3.02 -8.21 8.11
N LEU A 56 -3.92 -7.27 7.92
CA LEU A 56 -4.26 -6.27 8.92
C LEU A 56 -5.06 -6.95 10.03
N LYS A 57 -4.55 -6.90 11.26
CA LYS A 57 -5.15 -7.62 12.39
C LYS A 57 -6.43 -6.97 12.86
N ASP A 58 -6.48 -5.65 12.83
CA ASP A 58 -7.61 -4.86 13.28
C ASP A 58 -7.83 -3.67 12.34
N LEU A 59 -9.08 -3.46 11.94
CA LEU A 59 -9.50 -2.30 11.13
C LEU A 59 -9.39 -0.98 11.89
N THR A 60 -9.42 -1.00 13.23
CA THR A 60 -9.26 0.20 14.07
C THR A 60 -7.92 0.89 13.87
N GLU A 61 -6.90 0.16 13.41
CA GLU A 61 -5.60 0.72 13.03
C GLU A 61 -5.70 1.71 11.85
N TRP A 62 -6.74 1.59 11.04
CA TRP A 62 -7.00 2.39 9.83
C TRP A 62 -8.25 3.26 9.90
N ILE A 63 -9.16 3.01 10.84
CA ILE A 63 -10.32 3.86 11.11
C ILE A 63 -9.94 4.82 12.25
N LYS A 64 -9.02 5.74 11.98
CA LYS A 64 -8.71 6.82 12.92
C LYS A 64 -9.59 8.01 12.58
N VAL A 65 -10.46 8.37 13.51
CA VAL A 65 -11.27 9.57 13.40
C VAL A 65 -10.35 10.77 13.67
N GLU A 66 -10.04 11.54 12.64
CA GLU A 66 -9.49 12.89 12.82
C GLU A 66 -10.64 13.77 13.35
N LEU A 67 -10.47 14.25 14.58
CA LEU A 67 -11.28 15.33 15.17
C LEU A 67 -10.76 16.69 14.68
#